data_AF-A0A3D8YVP1-F1
#
_entry.id   AF-A0A3D8YVP1-F1
#
_cell.length_a   1.000
_cell.length_b   1.000
_cell.length_c   1.000
_cell.angle_alpha   90.00
_cell.angle_beta   90.00
_cell.angle_gamma   90.00
#
_symmetry.space_group_name_H-M   'P 1'
#
loop_
_entity.id
_entity.type
_entity.pdbx_description
1 polymer ?
#
loop_
_entity_poly.entity_id
_entity_poly.type
_entity_poly.pdbx_seq_one_letter_code
_entity_poly.pdbx_strand_id
1 'polypeptide(L)'
;MIFVPVTIGLLLGFCLFSFIYILTKRSEKRYVATGITALAGVAIIVTSILLIGGFEGMGFGVIGIGFVVIAVAGLFVFLFKPVDKNGSNELSPQDKRNLFVLPISFVIVLTFTLFIS
;
A
#
# COMPACT_ATOMS: atom_id res chain seq x y z
N MET A 1 -9.41 12.83 -16.41
CA MET A 1 -8.02 12.94 -15.90
C MET A 1 -7.85 12.45 -14.46
N ILE A 2 -8.89 12.43 -13.61
CA ILE A 2 -8.78 11.96 -12.21
C ILE A 2 -8.56 10.44 -12.04
N PHE A 3 -8.89 9.64 -13.06
CA PHE A 3 -8.75 8.18 -12.99
C PHE A 3 -7.30 7.71 -12.87
N VAL A 4 -6.35 8.42 -13.48
CA VAL A 4 -4.92 8.05 -13.46
C VAL A 4 -4.34 8.09 -12.03
N PRO A 5 -4.44 9.20 -11.27
CA PRO A 5 -3.91 9.24 -9.89
C PRO A 5 -4.65 8.28 -8.95
N VAL A 6 -5.95 8.03 -9.17
CA VAL A 6 -6.69 7.01 -8.41
C VAL A 6 -6.11 5.62 -8.66
N THR A 7 -5.92 5.23 -9.92
CA THR A 7 -5.35 3.92 -10.27
C THR A 7 -3.94 3.76 -9.71
N ILE A 8 -3.11 4.80 -9.80
CA ILE A 8 -1.74 4.80 -9.24
C ILE A 8 -1.78 4.65 -7.72
N GLY A 9 -2.62 5.42 -7.03
CA GLY A 9 -2.78 5.34 -5.58
C GLY A 9 -3.22 3.97 -5.09
N LEU A 10 -4.18 3.34 -5.78
CA LEU A 10 -4.63 1.98 -5.46
C LEU A 10 -3.52 0.95 -5.70
N LEU A 11 -2.79 1.04 -6.83
CA LEU A 11 -1.69 0.13 -7.15
C LEU A 11 -0.54 0.22 -6.14
N LEU A 12 -0.08 1.44 -5.84
CA LEU A 12 0.99 1.68 -4.89
C LEU A 12 0.57 1.29 -3.47
N GLY A 13 -0.65 1.65 -3.06
CA GLY A 13 -1.23 1.23 -1.79
C GLY A 13 -1.29 -0.30 -1.66
N PHE A 14 -1.72 -1.00 -2.71
CA PHE A 14 -1.78 -2.46 -2.75
C PHE A 14 -0.41 -3.10 -2.66
N CYS A 15 0.58 -2.55 -3.38
CA CYS A 15 1.96 -3.04 -3.32
C CYS A 15 2.54 -2.89 -1.91
N LEU A 16 2.38 -1.72 -1.28
CA LEU A 16 2.85 -1.47 0.08
C LEU A 16 2.15 -2.40 1.07
N PHE A 17 0.81 -2.47 1.01
CA PHE A 17 0.03 -3.36 1.87
C PHE A 17 0.49 -4.81 1.75
N SER A 18 0.60 -5.32 0.52
CA SER A 18 1.01 -6.69 0.26
C SER A 18 2.43 -6.98 0.74
N PHE A 19 3.35 -6.03 0.57
CA PHE A 19 4.73 -6.15 1.04
C PHE A 19 4.79 -6.26 2.57
N ILE A 20 4.13 -5.33 3.28
CA ILE A 20 4.09 -5.36 4.74
C ILE A 20 3.31 -6.59 5.24
N TYR A 21 2.25 -7.00 4.55
CA TYR A 21 1.48 -8.20 4.89
C TYR A 21 2.34 -9.47 4.81
N ILE A 22 3.18 -9.61 3.77
CA ILE A 22 4.11 -10.73 3.65
C ILE A 22 5.19 -10.67 4.74
N LEU A 23 5.76 -9.49 5.00
CA LEU A 23 6.74 -9.30 6.08
C LEU A 23 6.18 -9.67 7.45
N THR A 24 4.94 -9.26 7.72
CA THR A 24 4.24 -9.52 8.98
C THR A 24 3.57 -10.88 9.01
N LYS A 25 3.66 -11.70 7.94
CA LYS A 25 3.05 -13.03 7.87
C LYS A 25 3.53 -13.99 8.97
N ARG A 26 4.80 -13.85 9.37
CA ARG A 26 5.43 -14.58 10.49
C ARG A 26 5.02 -14.06 11.87
N SER A 27 4.47 -12.86 11.95
CA SER A 27 4.01 -12.26 13.19
C SER A 27 2.49 -12.41 13.29
N GLU A 28 1.95 -12.60 14.49
CA GLU A 28 0.50 -12.53 14.69
C GLU A 28 -0.07 -11.13 14.40
N LYS A 29 0.81 -10.13 14.24
CA LYS A 29 0.46 -8.72 14.06
C LYS A 29 0.18 -8.32 12.60
N ARG A 30 -0.68 -9.09 11.89
CA ARG A 30 -1.05 -8.79 10.49
C ARG A 30 -1.77 -7.44 10.32
N TYR A 31 -2.39 -6.92 11.38
CA TYR A 31 -3.00 -5.59 11.41
C TYR A 31 -1.98 -4.45 11.20
N VAL A 32 -0.69 -4.72 11.41
CA VAL A 32 0.39 -3.75 11.15
C VAL A 32 0.46 -3.38 9.67
N ALA A 33 0.11 -4.30 8.75
CA ALA A 33 0.04 -3.99 7.32
C ALA A 33 -0.98 -2.90 7.00
N THR A 34 -2.19 -3.00 7.57
CA THR A 34 -3.22 -1.97 7.45
C THR A 34 -2.75 -0.66 8.10
N GLY A 35 -2.19 -0.71 9.31
CA GLY A 35 -1.74 0.48 10.03
C GLY A 35 -0.66 1.26 9.28
N ILE A 36 0.37 0.57 8.78
CA ILE A 36 1.46 1.21 8.02
C ILE A 36 0.93 1.78 6.70
N THR A 37 0.07 1.05 5.98
CA THR A 37 -0.50 1.53 4.71
C THR A 37 -1.39 2.76 4.92
N ALA A 38 -2.21 2.78 5.98
CA ALA A 38 -3.03 3.93 6.33
C ALA A 38 -2.17 5.14 6.70
N LEU A 39 -1.14 4.95 7.54
CA LEU A 39 -0.22 6.02 7.92
C LEU A 39 0.52 6.60 6.71
N ALA A 40 0.96 5.76 5.78
CA ALA A 40 1.56 6.21 4.53
C ALA A 40 0.57 7.06 3.70
N GLY A 41 -0.67 6.61 3.55
CA GLY A 41 -1.72 7.38 2.86
C GLY A 41 -2.00 8.74 3.52
N VAL A 42 -2.14 8.77 4.85
CA VAL A 42 -2.35 10.02 5.60
C VAL A 42 -1.16 10.95 5.46
N ALA A 43 0.07 10.44 5.56
CA ALA A 43 1.28 11.24 5.37
C ALA A 43 1.32 11.88 3.97
N ILE A 44 1.01 11.10 2.92
CA ILE A 44 0.92 11.62 1.54
C ILE A 44 -0.13 12.73 1.43
N ILE A 45 -1.32 12.53 2.00
CA ILE A 45 -2.39 13.54 1.99
C ILE A 45 -1.92 14.83 2.68
N VAL A 46 -1.37 14.71 3.89
CA VAL A 46 -0.89 15.87 4.67
C VAL A 46 0.22 16.60 3.93
N THR A 47 1.20 15.88 3.38
CA THR A 47 2.27 16.45 2.57
C THR A 47 1.71 17.14 1.32
N SER A 48 0.73 16.54 0.65
CA SER A 48 0.14 17.13 -0.55
C SER A 48 -0.58 18.46 -0.28
N ILE A 49 -1.24 18.58 0.88
CA ILE A 49 -1.98 19.77 1.28
C ILE A 49 -1.03 20.85 1.80
N LEU A 50 -0.07 20.48 2.64
CA LEU A 50 0.77 21.45 3.37
C LEU A 50 2.03 21.89 2.60
N LEU A 51 2.64 21.00 1.80
CA LEU A 51 3.93 21.25 1.16
C LEU A 51 3.80 21.55 -0.34
N ILE A 52 2.93 20.83 -1.05
CA ILE A 52 2.77 21.00 -2.50
C ILE A 52 1.72 22.09 -2.78
N GLY A 53 0.52 21.92 -2.22
CA GLY A 53 -0.58 22.86 -2.41
C GLY A 53 -1.07 22.96 -3.86
N GLY A 54 -2.06 23.82 -4.10
CA GLY A 54 -2.58 24.09 -5.44
C GLY A 54 -3.19 22.88 -6.16
N PHE A 55 -3.31 22.98 -7.48
CA PHE A 55 -3.93 21.94 -8.32
C PHE A 55 -3.06 20.68 -8.43
N GLU A 56 -1.73 20.81 -8.44
CA GLU A 56 -0.80 19.69 -8.46
C GLU A 56 -0.87 18.87 -7.15
N GLY A 57 -0.94 19.55 -6.00
CA GLY A 57 -1.11 18.91 -4.70
C GLY A 57 -2.39 18.09 -4.60
N MET A 58 -3.48 18.50 -5.26
CA MET A 58 -4.72 17.71 -5.29
C MET A 58 -4.51 16.34 -5.95
N GLY A 59 -3.67 16.24 -6.98
CA GLY A 59 -3.35 14.97 -7.63
C GLY A 59 -2.65 13.99 -6.67
N PHE A 60 -1.65 14.48 -5.94
CA PHE A 60 -0.96 13.69 -4.91
C PHE A 60 -1.88 13.34 -3.73
N GLY A 61 -2.79 14.24 -3.34
CA GLY A 61 -3.80 13.95 -2.33
C GLY A 61 -4.70 12.78 -2.74
N VAL A 62 -5.12 12.72 -4.01
CA VAL A 62 -5.91 11.60 -4.56
C VAL A 62 -5.12 10.29 -4.55
N ILE A 63 -3.82 10.32 -4.83
CA ILE A 63 -2.94 9.14 -4.68
C ILE A 63 -2.96 8.65 -3.23
N GLY A 64 -2.82 9.56 -2.25
CA GLY A 64 -2.87 9.23 -0.83
C GLY A 64 -4.22 8.64 -0.39
N ILE A 65 -5.34 9.11 -0.94
CA ILE A 65 -6.66 8.51 -0.72
C ILE A 65 -6.67 7.04 -1.18
N GLY A 66 -6.02 6.70 -2.30
CA GLY A 66 -5.89 5.32 -2.77
C GLY A 66 -5.24 4.39 -1.74
N PHE A 67 -4.20 4.85 -1.04
CA PHE A 67 -3.58 4.09 0.05
C PHE A 67 -4.54 3.85 1.21
N VAL A 68 -5.32 4.87 1.58
CA VAL A 68 -6.31 4.76 2.66
C VAL A 68 -7.41 3.75 2.28
N VAL A 69 -7.89 3.79 1.04
CA VAL A 69 -8.88 2.82 0.52
C VAL A 69 -8.35 1.39 0.63
N ILE A 70 -7.10 1.15 0.21
CA ILE A 70 -6.47 -0.17 0.34
C ILE A 70 -6.30 -0.57 1.80
N ALA A 71 -5.91 0.34 2.68
CA ALA A 71 -5.77 0.05 4.11
C ALA A 71 -7.11 -0.39 4.72
N VAL A 72 -8.20 0.33 4.40
CA VAL A 72 -9.56 -0.03 4.80
C VAL A 72 -9.96 -1.39 4.23
N ALA A 73 -9.71 -1.65 2.95
CA ALA A 73 -9.95 -2.96 2.33
C ALA A 73 -9.16 -4.08 3.05
N GLY A 74 -7.90 -3.83 3.41
CA GLY A 74 -7.05 -4.75 4.16
C GLY A 74 -7.58 -5.06 5.56
N LEU A 75 -8.26 -4.09 6.20
CA LEU A 75 -8.95 -4.32 7.47
C LEU A 75 -10.06 -5.38 7.33
N PHE A 76 -10.84 -5.33 6.25
CA PHE A 76 -11.87 -6.33 5.97
C PHE A 76 -11.26 -7.72 5.74
N VAL A 77 -10.12 -7.80 5.03
CA VAL A 77 -9.40 -9.08 4.85
C VAL A 77 -9.02 -9.71 6.19
N PHE A 78 -8.63 -8.89 7.18
CA PHE A 78 -8.33 -9.37 8.53
C PHE A 78 -9.59 -9.81 9.29
N LEU A 79 -10.68 -9.02 9.21
CA LEU A 79 -11.92 -9.30 9.92
C LEU A 79 -12.54 -10.66 9.53
N PHE A 80 -12.43 -11.03 8.24
CA PHE A 80 -13.03 -12.26 7.71
C PHE A 80 -12.10 -13.48 7.70
N LYS A 81 -10.77 -13.30 7.84
CA LYS A 81 -9.81 -14.41 7.79
C LYS A 81 -9.06 -14.53 9.12
N PRO A 82 -9.56 -15.33 10.08
CA PRO A 82 -8.87 -15.55 11.34
C PRO A 82 -7.47 -16.09 11.10
N VAL A 83 -6.52 -15.61 11.91
CA VAL A 83 -5.14 -16.06 11.87
C VAL A 83 -5.11 -17.52 12.30
N ASP A 84 -4.82 -18.39 11.33
CA ASP A 84 -4.65 -19.82 11.60
C ASP A 84 -3.38 -20.01 12.45
N LYS A 85 -3.55 -20.27 13.74
CA LYS A 85 -2.47 -20.42 14.72
C LYS A 85 -1.66 -21.71 14.52
N ASN A 86 -2.18 -22.68 13.76
CA ASN A 86 -1.56 -23.99 13.55
C ASN A 86 -0.90 -24.17 12.18
N GLY A 87 -1.06 -23.22 11.26
CA GLY A 87 -0.36 -23.24 9.98
C GLY A 87 1.11 -22.88 10.20
N SER A 88 2.02 -23.77 9.81
CA SER A 88 3.47 -23.52 9.78
C SER A 88 3.74 -22.09 9.27
N ASN A 89 4.25 -21.21 10.14
CA ASN A 89 4.62 -19.81 9.86
C ASN A 89 5.78 -19.67 8.85
N GLU A 90 5.95 -20.67 7.99
CA GLU A 90 6.97 -20.72 6.96
C GLU A 90 6.50 -19.91 5.75
N LEU A 91 7.37 -19.00 5.32
CA LEU A 91 7.19 -18.24 4.08
C LEU A 91 7.26 -19.24 2.92
N SER A 92 6.20 -19.32 2.14
CA SER A 92 6.19 -20.12 0.91
C SER A 92 7.29 -19.62 -0.03
N PRO A 93 7.88 -20.48 -0.88
CA PRO A 93 8.80 -20.05 -1.95
C PRO A 93 8.22 -18.90 -2.79
N GLN A 94 6.90 -18.87 -2.98
CA GLN A 94 6.19 -17.80 -3.68
C GLN A 94 6.18 -16.48 -2.89
N ASP A 95 6.03 -16.52 -1.57
CA ASP A 95 6.09 -15.32 -0.71
C ASP A 95 7.48 -14.68 -0.75
N LYS A 96 8.54 -15.52 -0.73
CA LYS A 96 9.93 -15.04 -0.83
C LYS A 96 10.18 -14.33 -2.15
N ARG A 97 9.67 -14.87 -3.27
CA ARG A 97 9.77 -14.21 -4.58
C ARG A 97 8.99 -12.90 -4.59
N ASN A 98 7.75 -12.90 -4.09
CA ASN A 98 6.92 -11.70 -4.05
C ASN A 98 7.53 -10.60 -3.18
N LEU A 99 8.23 -10.96 -2.11
CA LEU A 99 8.94 -10.00 -1.26
C LEU A 99 10.03 -9.22 -2.01
N PHE A 100 10.61 -9.82 -3.05
CA PHE A 100 11.59 -9.15 -3.92
C PHE A 100 10.92 -8.42 -5.10
N VAL A 101 9.85 -8.98 -5.67
CA VAL A 101 9.15 -8.40 -6.83
C VAL A 101 8.34 -7.15 -6.46
N LEU A 102 7.68 -7.15 -5.30
CA LEU A 102 6.84 -6.04 -4.83
C LEU A 102 7.57 -4.69 -4.70
N PRO A 103 8.77 -4.59 -4.08
CA PRO A 103 9.50 -3.33 -4.02
C PRO A 103 9.95 -2.88 -5.41
N ILE A 104 10.32 -3.80 -6.30
CA ILE A 104 10.68 -3.48 -7.69
C ILE A 104 9.47 -2.91 -8.43
N SER A 105 8.30 -3.53 -8.33
CA SER A 105 7.08 -3.02 -8.97
C SER A 105 6.68 -1.65 -8.41
N PHE A 106 6.86 -1.43 -7.11
CA PHE A 106 6.58 -0.15 -6.47
C PHE A 106 7.47 0.97 -7.04
N VAL A 107 8.78 0.72 -7.17
CA VAL A 107 9.74 1.67 -7.76
C VAL A 107 9.40 1.94 -9.22
N ILE A 108 9.10 0.90 -10.01
CA ILE A 108 8.74 1.07 -11.43
C ILE A 108 7.50 1.98 -11.58
N VAL A 109 6.45 1.74 -10.80
CA VAL A 109 5.22 2.55 -10.87
C VAL A 109 5.49 4.01 -10.45
N LEU A 110 6.34 4.22 -9.43
CA LEU A 110 6.77 5.56 -9.02
C LEU A 110 7.56 6.28 -10.12
N THR A 111 8.58 5.64 -10.69
CA THR A 111 9.40 6.22 -11.76
C THR A 111 8.55 6.54 -12.99
N PHE A 112 7.63 5.65 -13.36
CA PHE A 112 6.72 5.89 -14.47
C PHE A 112 5.78 7.07 -14.22
N THR A 113 5.27 7.19 -12.99
CA THR A 113 4.42 8.33 -12.60
C THR A 113 5.18 9.65 -12.68
N LEU A 114 6.44 9.68 -12.22
CA LEU A 114 7.28 10.88 -12.30
C LEU A 114 7.70 11.25 -13.73
N PHE A 115 7.74 10.29 -14.64
CA PHE A 115 8.13 10.52 -16.04
C PHE A 115 6.97 11.01 -16.91
N ILE A 116 5.74 10.67 -16.54
CA ILE A 116 4.51 11.07 -17.25
C ILE A 116 3.89 12.36 -16.72
N SER A 117 4.21 12.74 -15.48
CA SER A 117 3.77 13.98 -14.85
C SER A 117 4.68 15.14 -15.20
#